data_AF-A0A2T1FWT4-F1
#
_entry.id   AF-A0A2T1FWT4-F1
#
_cell.length_a   1.000
_cell.length_b   1.000
_cell.length_c   1.000
_cell.angle_alpha   90.00
_cell.angle_beta   90.00
_cell.angle_gamma   90.00
#
_symmetry.space_group_name_H-M   'P 1'
#
loop_
_entity.id
_entity.type
_entity.pdbx_description
1 polymer ?
#
loop_
_entity_poly.entity_id
_entity_poly.type
_entity_poly.pdbx_seq_one_letter_code
_entity_poly.pdbx_strand_id
1 'polypeptide(L)'
;MNNVEEELTLKVRSRPTTTVSIEIPTDTLESLNKIALHRDMPLSVVLKFYIGQGLRQDLTKLFSDRLLEATAQVLARHLDSEEEVSTIIREIQSETARSPDRSHSTS
;
A
#
# COMPACT_ATOMS: atom_id res chain seq x y z
N MET A 1 42.92 8.45 26.79
CA MET A 1 42.35 7.94 25.53
C MET A 1 41.68 6.61 25.84
N ASN A 2 40.47 6.41 25.30
CA ASN A 2 39.74 5.13 25.16
C ASN A 2 38.86 4.77 26.39
N ASN A 3 37.55 4.49 26.31
CA ASN A 3 36.69 4.10 25.18
C ASN A 3 35.29 4.71 25.34
N VAL A 4 34.86 5.49 24.33
CA VAL A 4 33.45 5.81 24.11
C VAL A 4 32.92 4.75 23.17
N GLU A 5 32.61 3.58 23.70
CA GLU A 5 31.82 2.56 23.02
C GLU A 5 30.47 2.50 23.72
N GLU A 6 29.68 3.57 23.56
CA GLU A 6 28.26 3.51 23.87
C GLU A 6 27.64 2.48 22.92
N GLU A 7 27.42 1.30 23.47
CA GLU A 7 26.73 0.18 22.84
C GLU A 7 25.34 0.65 22.38
N LEU A 8 25.22 0.98 21.08
CA LEU A 8 23.96 1.36 20.45
C LEU A 8 23.02 0.15 20.44
N THR A 9 22.31 -0.07 21.54
CA THR A 9 21.31 -1.13 21.66
C THR A 9 20.09 -0.76 20.80
N LEU A 10 20.01 -1.34 19.60
CA LEU A 10 18.85 -1.27 18.71
C LEU A 10 17.63 -1.93 19.39
N LYS A 11 16.86 -1.14 20.12
CA LYS A 11 15.56 -1.57 20.67
C LYS A 11 14.54 -1.67 19.55
N VAL A 12 14.38 -2.86 18.98
CA VAL A 12 13.30 -3.18 18.04
C VAL A 12 11.97 -3.00 18.77
N ARG A 13 11.23 -1.94 18.45
CA ARG A 13 9.88 -1.72 18.99
C ARG A 13 8.92 -2.70 18.31
N SER A 14 8.47 -3.70 19.06
CA SER A 14 7.41 -4.60 18.61
C SER A 14 6.13 -3.81 18.36
N ARG A 15 5.55 -3.94 17.16
CA ARG A 15 4.24 -3.38 16.85
C ARG A 15 3.15 -4.18 17.58
N PRO A 16 2.07 -3.56 18.07
CA PRO A 16 0.91 -4.29 18.56
C PRO A 16 0.37 -5.23 17.48
N THR A 17 0.12 -6.49 17.83
CA THR A 17 -0.45 -7.49 16.91
C THR A 17 -1.62 -8.22 17.54
N THR A 18 -2.58 -8.60 16.72
CA THR A 18 -3.74 -9.41 17.11
C THR A 18 -3.78 -10.66 16.24
N THR A 19 -4.19 -11.80 16.83
CA THR A 19 -4.36 -13.05 16.10
C THR A 19 -5.72 -13.10 15.43
N VAL A 20 -5.75 -13.48 14.15
CA VAL A 20 -6.97 -13.74 13.39
C VAL A 20 -6.96 -15.21 12.96
N SER A 21 -8.01 -15.94 13.33
CA SER A 21 -8.18 -17.34 12.93
C SER A 21 -9.12 -17.40 11.71
N ILE A 22 -8.69 -18.10 10.66
CA ILE A 22 -9.46 -18.29 9.43
C ILE A 22 -9.39 -19.75 8.99
N GLU A 23 -10.48 -20.27 8.46
CA GLU A 23 -10.49 -21.57 7.77
C GLU A 23 -10.03 -21.36 6.33
N ILE A 24 -9.08 -22.18 5.87
CA ILE A 24 -8.55 -22.12 4.51
C ILE A 24 -8.83 -23.46 3.83
N PRO A 25 -9.41 -23.47 2.62
CA PRO A 25 -9.58 -24.71 1.85
C PRO A 25 -8.25 -25.45 1.67
N THR A 26 -8.27 -26.77 1.78
CA THR A 26 -7.05 -27.60 1.77
C THR A 26 -6.22 -27.42 0.50
N ASP A 27 -6.88 -27.35 -0.65
CA ASP A 27 -6.26 -27.10 -1.97
C ASP A 27 -5.58 -25.72 -2.04
N THR A 28 -6.17 -24.71 -1.41
CA THR A 28 -5.60 -23.37 -1.30
C THR A 28 -4.36 -23.40 -0.40
N LEU A 29 -4.41 -24.11 0.72
CA LEU A 29 -3.26 -24.28 1.61
C LEU A 29 -2.10 -25.02 0.91
N GLU A 30 -2.39 -26.06 0.13
CA GLU A 30 -1.37 -26.75 -0.69
C GLU A 30 -0.71 -25.80 -1.69
N SER A 31 -1.50 -24.97 -2.36
CA SER A 31 -1.01 -23.97 -3.31
C SER A 31 -0.12 -22.92 -2.62
N LEU A 32 -0.52 -22.46 -1.43
CA LEU A 32 0.28 -21.53 -0.63
C LEU A 32 1.62 -22.15 -0.20
N ASN A 33 1.63 -23.42 0.19
CA ASN A 33 2.86 -24.14 0.54
C ASN A 33 3.80 -24.30 -0.66
N LYS A 34 3.27 -24.57 -1.87
CA LYS A 34 4.08 -24.61 -3.10
C LYS A 34 4.77 -23.28 -3.36
N ILE A 35 4.05 -22.16 -3.20
CA ILE A 35 4.62 -20.81 -3.34
C ILE A 35 5.67 -20.54 -2.26
N ALA A 36 5.39 -20.91 -1.01
CA ALA A 36 6.31 -20.76 0.10
C ALA A 36 7.66 -21.46 -0.17
N LEU A 37 7.61 -22.71 -0.64
CA LEU A 37 8.79 -23.48 -1.04
C LEU A 37 9.52 -22.83 -2.22
N HIS A 38 8.79 -22.44 -3.27
CA HIS A 38 9.40 -21.82 -4.45
C HIS A 38 10.09 -20.49 -4.11
N ARG A 39 9.56 -19.72 -3.16
CA ARG A 39 10.10 -18.42 -2.76
C ARG A 39 11.12 -18.52 -1.62
N ASP A 40 11.39 -19.71 -1.11
CA ASP A 40 12.21 -19.94 0.09
C ASP A 40 11.74 -19.08 1.28
N MET A 41 10.42 -19.06 1.51
CA MET A 41 9.79 -18.26 2.56
C MET A 41 8.92 -19.14 3.44
N PRO A 42 8.83 -18.88 4.76
CA PRO A 42 7.86 -19.55 5.61
C PRO A 42 6.43 -19.15 5.20
N LEU A 43 5.47 -20.07 5.31
CA LEU A 43 4.07 -19.87 4.93
C LEU A 43 3.47 -18.59 5.53
N SER A 44 3.77 -18.29 6.80
CA SER A 44 3.30 -17.08 7.47
C SER A 44 3.76 -15.78 6.82
N VAL A 45 4.95 -15.78 6.20
CA VAL A 45 5.48 -14.61 5.47
C VAL A 45 4.78 -14.46 4.13
N VAL A 46 4.53 -15.56 3.41
CA VAL A 46 3.74 -15.53 2.17
C VAL A 46 2.33 -14.99 2.43
N LEU A 47 1.67 -15.47 3.48
CA LEU A 47 0.34 -14.98 3.88
C LEU A 47 0.37 -13.49 4.19
N LYS A 48 1.29 -13.03 5.05
CA LYS A 48 1.46 -11.60 5.36
C LYS A 48 1.76 -10.76 4.12
N PHE A 49 2.55 -11.30 3.20
CA PHE A 49 2.90 -10.63 1.95
C PHE A 49 1.68 -10.43 1.07
N TYR A 50 0.90 -11.49 0.80
CA TYR A 50 -0.30 -11.41 -0.03
C TYR A 50 -1.38 -10.52 0.59
N ILE A 51 -1.62 -10.65 1.90
CA ILE A 51 -2.54 -9.76 2.61
C ILE A 51 -2.07 -8.30 2.48
N GLY A 52 -0.79 -8.05 2.76
CA GLY A 52 -0.24 -6.70 2.71
C GLY A 52 -0.22 -6.10 1.29
N GLN A 53 0.02 -6.93 0.27
CA GLN A 53 0.01 -6.49 -1.12
C GLN A 53 -1.39 -6.03 -1.54
N GLY A 54 -2.40 -6.89 -1.40
CA GLY A 54 -3.77 -6.55 -1.76
C GLY A 54 -4.30 -5.37 -0.95
N LEU A 55 -4.08 -5.38 0.37
CA LEU A 55 -4.53 -4.31 1.24
C LEU A 55 -3.92 -2.94 0.87
N ARG A 56 -2.63 -2.88 0.56
CA ARG A 56 -2.01 -1.62 0.12
C ARG A 56 -2.59 -1.14 -1.20
N GLN A 57 -2.82 -2.03 -2.16
CA GLN A 57 -3.42 -1.67 -3.44
C GLN A 57 -4.83 -1.09 -3.25
N ASP A 58 -5.65 -1.76 -2.44
CA ASP A 58 -7.01 -1.30 -2.15
C ASP A 58 -7.03 0.02 -1.39
N LEU A 59 -6.18 0.19 -0.39
CA LEU A 59 -6.08 1.44 0.38
C LEU A 59 -5.61 2.61 -0.50
N THR A 60 -4.65 2.39 -1.38
CA THR A 60 -4.20 3.42 -2.35
C THR A 60 -5.34 3.81 -3.27
N LYS A 61 -6.09 2.83 -3.80
CA LYS A 61 -7.24 3.11 -4.67
C LYS A 61 -8.32 3.92 -3.95
N LEU A 62 -8.72 3.49 -2.75
CA LEU A 62 -9.70 4.20 -1.93
C LEU A 62 -9.27 5.64 -1.62
N PHE A 63 -7.98 5.85 -1.34
CA PHE A 63 -7.44 7.19 -1.13
C PHE A 63 -7.52 8.04 -2.40
N SER A 64 -7.09 7.51 -3.54
CA SER A 64 -7.14 8.21 -4.83
C SER A 64 -8.56 8.58 -5.23
N ASP A 65 -9.52 7.66 -5.09
CA ASP A 65 -10.93 7.90 -5.40
C ASP A 65 -11.50 9.03 -4.53
N ARG A 66 -11.23 8.99 -3.22
CA ARG A 66 -11.66 10.05 -2.29
C ARG A 66 -11.01 11.40 -2.60
N LEU A 67 -9.72 11.39 -2.94
CA LEU A 67 -8.99 12.61 -3.29
C LEU A 67 -9.56 13.25 -4.56
N LEU A 68 -9.87 12.43 -5.57
CA LEU A 68 -10.43 12.92 -6.82
C LEU A 68 -11.83 13.51 -6.61
N GLU A 69 -12.68 12.84 -5.84
CA GLU A 69 -14.01 13.35 -5.46
C GLU A 69 -13.92 14.70 -4.72
N ALA A 70 -13.05 14.79 -3.71
CA ALA A 70 -12.82 16.03 -3.00
C ALA A 70 -12.31 17.15 -3.93
N THR A 71 -11.47 16.80 -4.91
CA THR A 71 -10.96 17.74 -5.93
C THR A 71 -12.09 18.25 -6.81
N ALA A 72 -12.97 17.36 -7.30
CA ALA A 72 -14.14 17.75 -8.09
C ALA A 72 -15.06 18.69 -7.30
N GLN A 73 -15.31 18.40 -6.03
CA GLN A 73 -16.14 19.24 -5.16
C GLN A 73 -15.49 20.62 -4.87
N VAL A 74 -14.17 20.71 -4.80
CA VAL A 74 -13.47 22.00 -4.69
C VAL A 74 -13.61 22.79 -5.98
N LEU A 75 -13.33 22.18 -7.14
CA LEU A 75 -13.42 22.83 -8.44
C LEU A 75 -14.84 23.34 -8.72
N ALA A 76 -15.86 22.53 -8.45
CA ALA A 76 -17.27 22.90 -8.62
C ALA A 76 -17.72 24.08 -7.73
N ARG A 77 -16.98 24.41 -6.66
CA ARG A 77 -17.24 25.60 -5.83
C ARG A 77 -16.62 26.88 -6.40
N HIS A 78 -15.69 26.75 -7.32
CA HIS A 78 -14.89 27.87 -7.85
C HIS A 78 -15.09 28.09 -9.35
N LEU A 79 -15.66 27.13 -10.07
CA LEU A 79 -15.92 27.18 -11.51
C LEU A 79 -17.43 27.18 -11.77
N ASP A 80 -17.87 27.96 -12.75
CA ASP A 80 -19.28 28.13 -13.10
C ASP A 80 -19.78 27.13 -14.16
N SER A 81 -18.90 26.24 -14.66
CA SER A 81 -19.22 25.21 -15.68
C SER A 81 -18.85 23.80 -15.20
N GLU A 82 -19.84 22.90 -15.23
CA GLU A 82 -19.65 21.47 -14.92
C GLU A 82 -18.76 20.77 -15.95
N GLU A 83 -18.82 21.21 -17.20
CA GLU A 83 -18.01 20.71 -18.31
C GLU A 83 -16.52 21.01 -18.10
N GLU A 84 -16.21 22.21 -17.59
CA GLU A 84 -14.84 22.61 -17.27
C GLU A 84 -14.28 21.77 -16.10
N VAL A 85 -15.07 21.58 -15.04
CA VAL A 85 -14.72 20.69 -13.92
C VAL A 85 -14.44 19.26 -14.40
N SER A 86 -15.33 18.69 -15.21
CA SER A 86 -15.18 17.34 -15.75
C SER A 86 -13.94 17.19 -16.62
N THR A 87 -13.63 18.20 -17.43
CA THR A 87 -12.43 18.23 -18.29
C THR A 87 -11.16 18.20 -17.45
N ILE A 88 -11.06 19.06 -16.43
CA ILE A 88 -9.91 19.13 -15.53
C ILE A 88 -9.73 17.82 -14.76
N ILE A 89 -10.82 17.21 -14.27
CA ILE A 89 -10.76 15.93 -13.55
C ILE A 89 -10.22 14.80 -14.44
N ARG A 90 -10.66 14.73 -15.71
CA ARG A 90 -10.13 13.73 -16.66
C ARG A 90 -8.65 13.97 -16.98
N GLU A 91 -8.22 15.23 -17.06
CA GLU A 91 -6.82 15.57 -17.25
C GLU A 91 -5.97 15.11 -16.07
N ILE A 92 -6.38 15.42 -14.83
CA ILE A 92 -5.72 14.97 -13.59
C ILE A 92 -5.62 13.43 -13.55
N GLN A 93 -6.68 12.70 -13.89
CA GLN A 93 -6.64 11.24 -13.98
C GLN A 93 -5.62 10.75 -15.02
N SER A 94 -5.53 11.40 -16.18
CA SER A 94 -4.61 11.01 -17.24
C SER A 94 -3.14 11.24 -16.86
N GLU A 95 -2.83 12.34 -16.17
CA GLU A 95 -1.47 12.67 -15.74
C GLU A 95 -1.01 11.80 -14.57
N THR A 96 -1.92 11.49 -13.63
CA THR A 96 -1.63 10.58 -12.52
C THR A 96 -1.44 9.14 -12.97
N ALA A 97 -2.15 8.68 -14.01
CA ALA A 97 -1.94 7.35 -14.60
C ALA A 97 -0.61 7.22 -15.37
N ARG A 98 -0.10 8.33 -15.95
CA ARG A 98 1.19 8.38 -16.65
C ARG A 98 2.40 8.42 -15.73
N SER A 99 2.22 8.81 -14.47
CA SER A 99 3.27 8.89 -13.47
C SER A 99 3.11 7.79 -12.42
N PRO A 100 3.43 6.51 -12.72
CA PRO A 100 3.55 5.51 -11.67
C PRO A 100 4.79 5.86 -10.84
N ASP A 101 4.54 6.45 -9.68
CA ASP A 101 5.41 6.52 -8.50
C ASP A 101 6.93 6.46 -8.75
N ARG A 102 7.55 7.63 -8.97
CA ARG A 102 9.02 7.81 -8.94
C ARG A 102 9.56 8.01 -7.52
N SER A 103 8.81 7.69 -6.47
CA SER A 103 9.33 7.72 -5.10
C SER A 103 9.56 6.28 -4.64
N HIS A 104 10.80 5.80 -4.78
CA HIS A 104 11.54 4.89 -3.89
C HIS A 104 12.91 4.63 -4.58
N SER A 105 13.65 5.70 -4.82
CA SER A 105 15.08 5.65 -5.07
C SER A 105 15.71 6.84 -4.35
N THR A 106 15.84 6.69 -3.04
CA THR A 106 16.77 7.47 -2.24
C THR A 106 17.53 6.50 -1.37
N SER A 107 18.76 6.23 -1.83
CA SER A 107 19.94 5.80 -1.06
C SER A 107 20.01 4.35 -0.56
#